data_AF-U5NBP6-F1
#
_entry.id   AF-U5NBP6-F1
#
_cell.length_a   1.000
_cell.length_b   1.000
_cell.length_c   1.000
_cell.angle_alpha   90.00
_cell.angle_beta   90.00
_cell.angle_gamma   90.00
#
_symmetry.space_group_name_H-M   'P 1'
#
loop_
_entity.id
_entity.type
_entity.pdbx_description
1 polymer ?
#
loop_
_entity_poly.entity_id
_entity_poly.type
_entity_poly.pdbx_seq_one_letter_code
_entity_poly.pdbx_strand_id
1 'polypeptide(L)'
;MIFSKYLLTTIVSLTGGANTLIFLSTGGGEKSSNLSNLSNNFQSLSEKNQRLLEQERGRINSEKEKSIKEFKELDGKNKENQQKRKESEEKRVELETLNQKTNESFEQKNKDLREKSEKMSKQLDEKKQQIFQTVKQNYEKTKQQFEEFYKKQANEIESTLESLKKSNEQLLKEVKEKVENMPKMIFPKDLNSKST
;
A
#
# COMPACT_ATOMS: atom_id res chain seq x y z
N MET A 1 67.40 -24.08 -21.69
CA MET A 1 68.32 -24.38 -22.82
C MET A 1 68.50 -25.88 -23.09
N ILE A 2 67.49 -26.72 -22.81
CA ILE A 2 67.59 -28.19 -22.96
C ILE A 2 66.92 -28.66 -24.26
N PHE A 3 65.93 -27.92 -24.76
CA PHE A 3 65.15 -28.27 -25.96
C PHE A 3 65.94 -28.21 -27.29
N SER A 4 66.85 -27.25 -27.44
CA SER A 4 67.60 -27.07 -28.68
C SER A 4 68.63 -28.17 -28.93
N LYS A 5 69.22 -28.75 -27.87
CA LYS A 5 70.23 -29.82 -27.99
C LYS A 5 69.61 -31.13 -28.49
N TYR A 6 68.41 -31.49 -28.02
CA TYR A 6 67.70 -32.69 -28.45
C TYR A 6 67.11 -32.57 -29.86
N LEU A 7 66.63 -31.38 -30.23
CA LEU A 7 66.17 -31.14 -31.61
C LEU A 7 67.33 -31.28 -32.61
N LEU A 8 68.48 -30.68 -32.30
CA LEU A 8 69.66 -30.74 -33.17
C LEU A 8 70.23 -32.16 -33.27
N THR A 9 70.30 -32.90 -32.15
CA THR A 9 70.76 -34.31 -32.17
C THR A 9 69.80 -35.24 -32.89
N THR A 10 68.48 -34.99 -32.81
CA THR A 10 67.48 -35.78 -33.55
C THR A 10 67.51 -35.49 -35.04
N ILE A 11 67.72 -34.23 -35.44
CA ILE A 11 67.91 -33.88 -36.86
C ILE A 11 69.20 -34.49 -37.39
N VAL A 12 70.32 -34.36 -36.67
CA VAL A 12 71.63 -34.90 -37.09
C VAL A 12 71.64 -36.43 -37.14
N SER A 13 70.95 -37.13 -36.22
CA SER A 13 70.86 -38.59 -36.26
C SER A 13 69.97 -39.09 -37.41
N LEU A 14 68.88 -38.35 -37.72
CA LEU A 14 67.96 -38.69 -38.82
C LEU A 14 68.59 -38.40 -40.19
N THR A 15 69.29 -37.27 -40.35
CA THR A 15 69.98 -36.91 -41.61
C THR A 15 71.27 -37.70 -41.81
N GLY A 16 71.97 -38.04 -40.72
CA GLY A 16 73.17 -38.87 -40.76
C GLY A 16 72.88 -40.32 -41.12
N GLY A 17 71.79 -40.90 -40.59
CA GLY A 17 71.42 -42.30 -40.84
C GLY A 17 70.83 -42.58 -42.23
N ALA A 18 70.13 -41.61 -42.83
CA ALA A 18 69.49 -41.79 -44.13
C ALA A 18 70.50 -41.84 -45.29
N ASN A 19 71.56 -41.01 -45.27
CA ASN A 19 72.57 -41.01 -46.33
C ASN A 19 73.52 -42.21 -46.26
N THR A 20 73.81 -42.77 -45.08
CA THR A 20 74.65 -43.96 -44.95
C THR A 20 73.99 -45.23 -45.45
N LEU A 21 72.66 -45.35 -45.34
CA LEU A 21 71.93 -46.52 -45.85
C LEU A 21 71.79 -46.52 -47.38
N ILE A 22 71.80 -45.35 -48.02
CA ILE A 22 71.65 -45.21 -49.48
C ILE A 22 73.02 -45.38 -50.19
N PHE A 23 74.15 -45.06 -49.55
CA PHE A 23 75.48 -45.02 -50.20
C PHE A 23 76.51 -46.08 -49.76
N LEU A 24 76.24 -46.97 -48.79
CA LEU A 24 77.10 -48.13 -48.50
C LEU A 24 76.76 -49.32 -49.45
N SER A 25 76.97 -49.12 -50.75
CA SER A 25 76.73 -50.15 -51.76
C SER A 25 77.95 -51.05 -52.06
N THR A 26 79.16 -50.69 -51.64
CA THR A 26 80.40 -51.40 -51.97
C THR A 26 80.97 -52.21 -50.79
N GLY A 27 80.59 -53.48 -50.69
CA GLY A 27 81.11 -54.44 -49.71
C GLY A 27 80.13 -55.59 -49.54
N GLY A 28 80.54 -56.80 -49.93
CA GLY A 28 79.67 -57.97 -50.15
C GLY A 28 78.98 -58.57 -48.91
N GLY A 29 77.91 -59.33 -49.17
CA GLY A 29 77.20 -60.18 -48.21
C GLY A 29 75.80 -59.68 -47.84
N GLU A 30 74.76 -60.44 -48.23
CA GLU A 30 73.36 -60.34 -47.77
C GLU A 30 72.58 -59.02 -48.02
N LYS A 31 72.27 -58.73 -49.30
CA LYS A 31 71.40 -57.58 -49.66
C LYS A 31 69.95 -57.93 -50.06
N SER A 32 69.57 -59.20 -50.09
CA SER A 32 68.20 -59.60 -50.49
C SER A 32 67.24 -59.81 -49.31
N SER A 33 67.71 -60.41 -48.20
CA SER A 33 66.89 -60.74 -47.02
C SER A 33 66.57 -59.52 -46.14
N ASN A 34 67.52 -58.60 -45.99
CA ASN A 34 67.34 -57.40 -45.19
C ASN A 34 66.45 -56.35 -45.88
N LEU A 35 66.49 -56.27 -47.22
CA LEU A 35 65.61 -55.40 -47.99
C LEU A 35 64.15 -55.88 -47.95
N SER A 36 63.92 -57.19 -48.07
CA SER A 36 62.59 -57.77 -47.92
C SER A 36 62.04 -57.58 -46.50
N ASN A 37 62.88 -57.74 -45.48
CA ASN A 37 62.48 -57.49 -44.09
C ASN A 37 62.14 -56.02 -43.83
N LEU A 38 62.92 -55.09 -44.40
CA LEU A 38 62.65 -53.65 -44.28
C LEU A 38 61.39 -53.24 -45.05
N SER A 39 61.16 -53.83 -46.23
CA SER A 39 59.92 -53.66 -46.99
C SER A 39 58.70 -54.20 -46.24
N ASN A 40 58.80 -55.39 -45.65
CA ASN A 40 57.72 -55.99 -44.85
C ASN A 40 57.46 -55.19 -43.56
N ASN A 41 58.50 -54.65 -42.92
CA ASN A 41 58.35 -53.76 -41.77
C ASN A 41 57.72 -52.41 -42.16
N PHE A 42 58.07 -51.85 -43.32
CA PHE A 42 57.47 -50.63 -43.82
C PHE A 42 55.99 -50.84 -44.19
N GLN A 43 55.68 -51.96 -44.82
CA GLN A 43 54.31 -52.32 -45.18
C GLN A 43 53.45 -52.57 -43.93
N SER A 44 53.95 -53.31 -42.95
CA SER A 44 53.24 -53.52 -41.68
C SER A 44 53.10 -52.23 -40.85
N LEU A 45 54.10 -51.34 -40.86
CA LEU A 45 53.99 -50.02 -40.24
C LEU A 45 52.97 -49.14 -40.95
N SER A 46 52.93 -49.18 -42.28
CA SER A 46 51.93 -48.47 -43.09
C SER A 46 50.53 -48.97 -42.80
N GLU A 47 50.31 -50.29 -42.78
CA GLU A 47 49.04 -50.91 -42.44
C GLU A 47 48.60 -50.58 -41.01
N LYS A 48 49.52 -50.59 -40.04
CA LYS A 48 49.25 -50.20 -38.65
C LYS A 48 48.85 -48.72 -38.57
N ASN A 49 49.56 -47.83 -39.26
CA ASN A 49 49.22 -46.41 -39.30
C ASN A 49 47.88 -46.17 -39.98
N GLN A 50 47.57 -46.89 -41.06
CA GLN A 50 46.28 -46.79 -41.75
C GLN A 50 45.12 -47.24 -40.84
N ARG A 51 45.29 -48.33 -40.08
CA ARG A 51 44.29 -48.77 -39.08
C ARG A 51 44.10 -47.76 -37.95
N LEU A 52 45.19 -47.16 -37.45
CA LEU A 52 45.11 -46.10 -36.43
C LEU A 52 44.38 -44.85 -36.97
N LEU A 53 44.64 -44.47 -38.23
CA LEU A 53 43.94 -43.37 -38.89
C LEU A 53 42.44 -43.66 -39.06
N GLU A 54 42.07 -44.90 -39.39
CA GLU A 54 40.66 -45.31 -39.49
C GLU A 54 39.96 -45.29 -38.13
N GLN A 55 40.62 -45.81 -37.09
CA GLN A 55 40.11 -45.74 -35.71
C GLN A 55 39.93 -44.30 -35.24
N GLU A 56 40.90 -43.44 -35.51
CA GLU A 56 40.86 -42.04 -35.13
C GLU A 56 39.78 -41.26 -35.90
N ARG A 57 39.60 -41.55 -37.20
CA ARG A 57 38.47 -41.02 -37.96
C ARG A 57 37.13 -41.44 -37.37
N GLY A 58 36.99 -42.70 -36.94
CA GLY A 58 35.80 -43.20 -36.25
C GLY A 58 35.53 -42.46 -34.94
N ARG A 59 36.56 -42.30 -34.11
CA ARG A 59 36.48 -41.55 -32.84
C ARG A 59 36.04 -40.11 -33.08
N ILE A 60 36.71 -39.39 -33.98
CA ILE A 60 36.40 -37.99 -34.31
C ILE A 60 34.97 -37.84 -34.82
N ASN A 61 34.50 -38.75 -35.69
CA ASN A 61 33.13 -38.71 -36.19
C ASN A 61 32.11 -38.90 -35.06
N SER A 62 32.36 -39.85 -34.15
CA SER A 62 31.46 -40.09 -33.01
C SER A 62 31.42 -38.91 -32.02
N GLU A 63 32.56 -38.26 -31.77
CA GLU A 63 32.65 -37.06 -30.93
C GLU A 63 31.95 -35.86 -31.59
N LYS A 64 32.11 -35.70 -32.90
CA LYS A 64 31.41 -34.68 -33.68
C LYS A 64 29.90 -34.86 -33.60
N GLU A 65 29.40 -36.08 -33.78
CA GLU A 65 27.96 -36.35 -33.66
C GLU A 65 27.41 -36.08 -32.26
N LYS A 66 28.15 -36.51 -31.21
CA LYS A 66 27.79 -36.22 -29.82
C LYS A 66 27.76 -34.72 -29.55
N SER A 67 28.80 -34.00 -29.96
CA SER A 67 28.90 -32.54 -29.80
C SER A 67 27.76 -31.81 -30.51
N ILE A 68 27.38 -32.22 -31.72
CA ILE A 68 26.24 -31.64 -32.44
C ILE A 68 24.93 -31.87 -31.69
N LYS A 69 24.73 -33.08 -31.13
CA LYS A 69 23.52 -33.38 -30.34
C LYS A 69 23.47 -32.55 -29.07
N GLU A 70 24.56 -32.50 -28.30
CA GLU A 70 24.66 -31.70 -27.08
C GLU A 70 24.46 -30.21 -27.37
N PHE A 71 25.07 -29.68 -28.45
CA PHE A 71 24.90 -28.30 -28.84
C PHE A 71 23.45 -27.96 -29.20
N LYS A 72 22.76 -28.84 -29.94
CA LYS A 72 21.33 -28.67 -30.26
C LYS A 72 20.45 -28.70 -29.01
N GLU A 73 20.76 -29.59 -28.06
CA GLU A 73 20.02 -29.66 -26.80
C GLU A 73 20.24 -28.41 -25.94
N LEU A 74 21.49 -27.93 -25.84
CA LEU A 74 21.84 -26.71 -25.13
C LEU A 74 21.20 -25.47 -25.77
N ASP A 75 21.21 -25.36 -27.11
CA ASP A 75 20.55 -24.28 -27.83
C ASP A 75 19.02 -24.28 -27.58
N GLY A 76 18.39 -25.46 -27.61
CA GLY A 76 16.98 -25.64 -27.28
C GLY A 76 16.66 -25.20 -25.86
N LYS A 77 17.42 -25.69 -24.87
CA LYS A 77 17.27 -25.30 -23.45
C LYS A 77 17.51 -23.81 -23.22
N ASN A 78 18.48 -23.21 -23.92
CA ASN A 78 18.76 -21.79 -23.81
C ASN A 78 17.59 -20.94 -24.35
N LYS A 79 17.02 -21.31 -25.51
CA LYS A 79 15.84 -20.65 -26.07
C LYS A 79 14.62 -20.75 -25.15
N GLU A 80 14.37 -21.93 -24.59
CA GLU A 80 13.29 -22.13 -23.62
C GLU A 80 13.49 -21.27 -22.35
N ASN A 81 14.72 -21.22 -21.83
CA ASN A 81 15.03 -20.40 -20.66
C ASN A 81 14.88 -18.90 -20.95
N GLN A 82 15.33 -18.44 -22.13
CA GLN A 82 15.11 -17.05 -22.57
C GLN A 82 13.61 -16.72 -22.66
N GLN A 83 12.80 -17.62 -23.20
CA GLN A 83 11.36 -17.41 -23.29
C GLN A 83 10.72 -17.35 -21.89
N LYS A 84 11.03 -18.29 -21.01
CA LYS A 84 10.54 -18.28 -19.61
C LYS A 84 10.94 -17.01 -18.86
N ARG A 85 12.16 -16.50 -19.10
CA ARG A 85 12.61 -15.23 -18.52
C ARG A 85 11.78 -14.05 -19.01
N LYS A 86 11.47 -13.99 -20.31
CA LYS A 86 10.61 -12.95 -20.87
C LYS A 86 9.20 -13.01 -20.27
N GLU A 87 8.59 -14.19 -20.25
CA GLU A 87 7.25 -14.39 -19.66
C GLU A 87 7.22 -14.03 -18.15
N SER A 88 8.28 -14.39 -17.41
CA SER A 88 8.40 -14.03 -15.99
C SER A 88 8.58 -12.54 -15.79
N GLU A 89 9.33 -11.87 -16.65
CA GLU A 89 9.55 -10.43 -16.58
C GLU A 89 8.29 -9.64 -16.95
N GLU A 90 7.57 -10.07 -17.98
CA GLU A 90 6.27 -9.50 -18.36
C GLU A 90 5.27 -9.59 -17.21
N LYS A 91 5.16 -10.77 -16.56
CA LYS A 91 4.30 -10.95 -15.38
C LYS A 91 4.76 -10.09 -14.20
N ARG A 92 6.07 -9.93 -13.99
CA ARG A 92 6.60 -9.07 -12.93
C ARG A 92 6.20 -7.62 -13.15
N VAL A 93 6.37 -7.11 -14.37
CA VAL A 93 5.97 -5.75 -14.76
C VAL A 93 4.45 -5.56 -14.63
N GLU A 94 3.65 -6.54 -15.07
CA GLU A 94 2.20 -6.51 -14.91
C GLU A 94 1.79 -6.45 -13.43
N LEU A 95 2.41 -7.24 -12.57
CA LEU A 95 2.14 -7.21 -11.12
C LEU A 95 2.59 -5.91 -10.47
N GLU A 96 3.77 -5.38 -10.84
CA GLU A 96 4.27 -4.10 -10.33
C GLU A 96 3.33 -2.96 -10.71
N THR A 97 2.87 -2.91 -11.97
CA THR A 97 1.93 -1.88 -12.44
C THR A 97 0.55 -2.00 -11.79
N LEU A 98 0.03 -3.23 -11.64
CA LEU A 98 -1.23 -3.47 -10.93
C LEU A 98 -1.14 -3.04 -9.46
N ASN A 99 -0.02 -3.34 -8.80
CA ASN A 99 0.22 -2.97 -7.41
C ASN A 99 0.33 -1.45 -7.25
N GLN A 100 1.07 -0.77 -8.13
CA GLN A 100 1.13 0.71 -8.16
C GLN A 100 -0.26 1.33 -8.31
N LYS A 101 -1.03 0.88 -9.31
CA LYS A 101 -2.40 1.36 -9.54
C LYS A 101 -3.32 1.12 -8.35
N THR A 102 -3.15 -0.01 -7.66
CA THR A 102 -3.94 -0.36 -6.46
C THR A 102 -3.57 0.57 -5.30
N ASN A 103 -2.28 0.82 -5.07
CA ASN A 103 -1.83 1.76 -4.04
C ASN A 103 -2.30 3.18 -4.32
N GLU A 104 -2.18 3.67 -5.55
CA GLU A 104 -2.68 4.99 -5.93
C GLU A 104 -4.19 5.13 -5.68
N SER A 105 -4.98 4.11 -6.09
CA SER A 105 -6.42 4.07 -5.84
C SER A 105 -6.76 4.02 -4.36
N PHE A 106 -5.99 3.27 -3.57
CA PHE A 106 -6.16 3.19 -2.12
C PHE A 106 -5.88 4.54 -1.45
N GLU A 107 -4.76 5.18 -1.76
CA GLU A 107 -4.40 6.49 -1.23
C GLU A 107 -5.44 7.55 -1.58
N GLN A 108 -5.91 7.57 -2.83
CA GLN A 108 -6.95 8.48 -3.28
C GLN A 108 -8.26 8.28 -2.48
N LYS A 109 -8.74 7.05 -2.36
CA LYS A 109 -9.95 6.74 -1.59
C LYS A 109 -9.81 7.08 -0.11
N ASN A 110 -8.63 6.86 0.46
CA ASN A 110 -8.38 7.14 1.86
C ASN A 110 -8.35 8.66 2.11
N LYS A 111 -7.79 9.43 1.18
CA LYS A 111 -7.85 10.89 1.20
C LYS A 111 -9.30 11.40 1.11
N ASP A 112 -10.07 10.91 0.14
CA ASP A 112 -11.49 11.28 -0.03
C ASP A 112 -12.33 10.95 1.22
N LEU A 113 -12.07 9.79 1.84
CA LEU A 113 -12.72 9.39 3.08
C LEU A 113 -12.39 10.32 4.24
N ARG A 114 -11.13 10.72 4.40
CA ARG A 114 -10.71 11.68 5.43
C ARG A 114 -11.37 13.03 5.24
N GLU A 115 -11.35 13.57 4.02
CA GLU A 115 -11.98 14.84 3.70
C GLU A 115 -13.49 14.82 3.96
N LYS A 116 -14.17 13.73 3.57
CA LYS A 116 -15.61 13.56 3.81
C LYS A 116 -15.93 13.42 5.30
N SER A 117 -15.10 12.69 6.05
CA SER A 117 -15.24 12.54 7.50
C SER A 117 -15.05 13.87 8.22
N GLU A 118 -14.02 14.64 7.87
CA GLU A 118 -13.76 15.95 8.48
C GLU A 118 -14.89 16.93 8.18
N LYS A 119 -15.36 16.98 6.92
CA LYS A 119 -16.50 17.82 6.53
C LYS A 119 -17.77 17.46 7.30
N MET A 120 -18.05 16.17 7.45
CA MET A 120 -19.23 15.70 8.18
C MET A 120 -19.12 16.00 9.68
N SER A 121 -17.93 15.88 10.27
CA SER A 121 -17.71 16.26 11.67
C SER A 121 -17.94 17.74 11.90
N LYS A 122 -17.38 18.61 11.04
CA LYS A 122 -17.60 20.06 11.12
C LYS A 122 -19.08 20.42 11.00
N GLN A 123 -19.79 19.83 10.03
CA GLN A 123 -21.23 20.04 9.85
C GLN A 123 -22.06 19.57 11.05
N LEU A 124 -21.66 18.46 11.69
CA LEU A 124 -22.32 17.97 12.89
C LEU A 124 -22.14 18.94 14.06
N ASP A 125 -20.92 19.42 14.27
CA ASP A 125 -20.60 20.37 15.34
C ASP A 125 -21.32 21.70 15.14
N GLU A 126 -21.35 22.22 13.92
CA GLU A 126 -22.11 23.43 13.56
C GLU A 126 -23.61 23.26 13.84
N LYS A 127 -24.22 22.14 13.40
CA LYS A 127 -25.63 21.86 13.68
C LYS A 127 -25.90 21.73 15.17
N LYS A 128 -25.02 21.07 15.91
CA LYS A 128 -25.14 20.92 17.36
C LYS A 128 -25.12 22.31 18.02
N GLN A 129 -24.17 23.17 17.66
CA GLN A 129 -24.11 24.54 18.19
C GLN A 129 -25.36 25.36 17.85
N GLN A 130 -25.85 25.28 16.62
CA GLN A 130 -27.09 25.97 16.22
C GLN A 130 -28.30 25.50 17.03
N ILE A 131 -28.44 24.20 17.26
CA ILE A 131 -29.51 23.64 18.10
C ILE A 131 -29.40 24.16 19.53
N PHE A 132 -28.20 24.12 20.13
CA PHE A 132 -27.98 24.62 21.48
C PHE A 132 -28.31 26.12 21.60
N GLN A 133 -27.88 26.93 20.64
CA GLN A 133 -28.20 28.37 20.63
C GLN A 133 -29.70 28.61 20.51
N THR A 134 -30.38 27.89 19.61
CA THR A 134 -31.83 28.01 19.40
C THR A 134 -32.60 27.63 20.68
N VAL A 135 -32.22 26.52 21.31
CA VAL A 135 -32.85 26.06 22.56
C VAL A 135 -32.61 27.08 23.67
N LYS A 136 -31.39 27.60 23.81
CA LYS A 136 -31.06 28.61 24.82
C LYS A 136 -31.88 29.90 24.62
N GLN A 137 -31.98 30.40 23.39
CA GLN A 137 -32.76 31.59 23.07
C GLN A 137 -34.26 31.38 23.36
N ASN A 138 -34.82 30.24 22.96
CA ASN A 138 -36.23 29.92 23.23
C ASN A 138 -36.51 29.80 24.73
N TYR A 139 -35.58 29.20 25.48
CA TYR A 139 -35.67 29.11 26.93
C TYR A 139 -35.63 30.50 27.58
N GLU A 140 -34.65 31.35 27.22
CA GLU A 140 -34.54 32.71 27.75
C GLU A 140 -35.77 33.55 27.45
N LYS A 141 -36.31 33.48 26.22
CA LYS A 141 -37.54 34.16 25.83
C LYS A 141 -38.74 33.69 26.65
N THR A 142 -38.88 32.37 26.83
CA THR A 142 -39.98 31.79 27.62
C THR A 142 -39.89 32.19 29.09
N LYS A 143 -38.67 32.18 29.64
CA LYS A 143 -38.41 32.63 31.01
C LYS A 143 -38.78 34.10 31.20
N GLN A 144 -38.37 34.98 30.30
CA GLN A 144 -38.72 36.41 30.35
C GLN A 144 -40.24 36.62 30.29
N GLN A 145 -40.93 35.96 29.35
CA GLN A 145 -42.39 36.04 29.25
C GLN A 145 -43.09 35.56 30.53
N PHE A 146 -42.57 34.49 31.15
CA PHE A 146 -43.11 33.97 32.39
C PHE A 146 -42.88 34.94 33.56
N GLU A 147 -41.68 35.52 33.68
CA GLU A 147 -41.37 36.53 34.70
C GLU A 147 -42.23 37.79 34.56
N GLU A 148 -42.45 38.27 33.34
CA GLU A 148 -43.33 39.40 33.06
C GLU A 148 -44.79 39.11 33.42
N PHE A 149 -45.29 37.94 33.01
CA PHE A 149 -46.65 37.50 33.34
C PHE A 149 -46.83 37.41 34.86
N TYR A 150 -45.88 36.79 35.56
CA TYR A 150 -45.94 36.63 37.01
C TYR A 150 -45.90 37.99 37.73
N LYS A 151 -45.00 38.89 37.33
CA LYS A 151 -44.93 40.25 37.89
C LYS A 151 -46.23 41.03 37.67
N LYS A 152 -46.82 40.93 36.48
CA LYS A 152 -48.08 41.60 36.18
C LYS A 152 -49.21 41.10 37.08
N GLN A 153 -49.33 39.78 37.23
CA GLN A 153 -50.35 39.18 38.10
C GLN A 153 -50.14 39.53 39.58
N ALA A 154 -48.89 39.50 40.05
CA ALA A 154 -48.57 39.91 41.42
C ALA A 154 -48.98 41.37 41.69
N ASN A 155 -48.65 42.29 40.78
CA ASN A 155 -49.02 43.69 40.88
C ASN A 155 -50.54 43.90 40.83
N GLU A 156 -51.27 43.17 39.97
CA GLU A 156 -52.74 43.23 39.91
C GLU A 156 -53.38 42.74 41.22
N ILE A 157 -52.85 41.68 41.82
CA ILE A 157 -53.31 41.16 43.12
C ILE A 157 -53.05 42.19 44.22
N GLU A 158 -51.85 42.77 44.29
CA GLU A 158 -51.50 43.80 45.27
C GLU A 158 -52.39 45.03 45.14
N SER A 159 -52.60 45.53 43.92
CA SER A 159 -53.49 46.67 43.65
C SER A 159 -54.93 46.37 44.06
N THR A 160 -55.43 45.17 43.76
CA THR A 160 -56.79 44.75 44.15
C THR A 160 -56.93 44.66 45.66
N LEU A 161 -55.93 44.09 46.34
CA LEU A 161 -55.89 43.99 47.80
C LEU A 161 -55.89 45.37 48.45
N GLU A 162 -55.10 46.32 47.94
CA GLU A 162 -55.02 47.67 48.47
C GLU A 162 -56.33 48.45 48.26
N SER A 163 -56.95 48.29 47.09
CA SER A 163 -58.27 48.86 46.80
C SER A 163 -59.34 48.28 47.74
N LEU A 164 -59.32 46.97 47.98
CA LEU A 164 -60.25 46.31 48.89
C LEU A 164 -60.07 46.80 50.34
N LYS A 165 -58.82 46.98 50.79
CA LYS A 165 -58.52 47.56 52.11
C LYS A 165 -59.08 48.97 52.24
N LYS A 166 -58.84 49.85 51.26
CA LYS A 166 -59.36 51.23 51.25
C LYS A 166 -60.89 51.26 51.26
N SER A 167 -61.52 50.41 50.46
CA SER A 167 -62.99 50.29 50.42
C SER A 167 -63.55 49.83 51.77
N ASN A 168 -62.92 48.84 52.42
CA ASN A 168 -63.33 48.37 53.73
C ASN A 168 -63.15 49.45 54.81
N GLU A 169 -62.05 50.21 54.78
CA GLU A 169 -61.82 51.33 55.70
C GLU A 169 -62.88 52.44 55.53
N GLN A 170 -63.28 52.76 54.29
CA GLN A 170 -64.34 53.72 54.02
C GLN A 170 -65.69 53.23 54.54
N LEU A 171 -66.06 51.98 54.26
CA LEU A 171 -67.29 51.38 54.77
C LEU A 171 -67.32 51.37 56.30
N LEU A 172 -66.21 51.03 56.96
CA LEU A 172 -66.10 51.09 58.42
C LEU A 172 -66.30 52.51 58.97
N LYS A 173 -65.75 53.53 58.30
CA LYS A 173 -65.97 54.94 58.66
C LYS A 173 -67.44 55.33 58.51
N GLU A 174 -68.07 55.01 57.38
CA GLU A 174 -69.49 55.29 57.15
C GLU A 174 -70.38 54.60 58.18
N VAL A 175 -70.10 53.33 58.49
CA VAL A 175 -70.83 52.58 59.52
C VAL A 175 -70.64 53.23 60.87
N LYS A 176 -69.40 53.61 61.23
CA LYS A 176 -69.11 54.29 62.49
C LYS A 176 -69.85 55.63 62.61
N GLU A 177 -69.83 56.46 61.57
CA GLU A 177 -70.56 57.73 61.55
C GLU A 177 -72.08 57.52 61.64
N LYS A 178 -72.62 56.52 60.95
CA LYS A 178 -74.04 56.17 61.04
C LYS A 178 -74.41 55.69 62.45
N VAL A 179 -73.57 54.89 63.09
CA VAL A 179 -73.78 54.43 64.47
C VAL A 179 -73.68 55.59 65.47
N GLU A 180 -72.69 56.48 65.33
CA GLU A 180 -72.54 57.65 66.21
C GLU A 180 -73.68 58.67 66.05
N ASN A 181 -74.22 58.82 64.84
CA ASN A 181 -75.38 59.69 64.58
C ASN A 181 -76.73 59.00 64.78
N MET A 182 -76.76 57.67 64.98
CA MET A 182 -77.97 56.90 65.19
C MET A 182 -78.83 57.41 66.36
N PRO A 183 -78.27 57.76 67.55
CA PRO A 183 -79.06 58.32 68.64
C PRO A 183 -79.72 59.65 68.28
N LYS A 184 -79.06 60.50 67.48
CA LYS A 184 -79.64 61.78 67.01
C LYS A 184 -80.75 61.57 65.99
N MET A 185 -80.67 60.51 65.19
CA MET A 185 -81.70 60.14 64.22
C MET A 185 -82.91 59.44 64.87
N ILE A 186 -82.67 58.60 65.89
CA ILE A 186 -83.72 57.87 66.61
C ILE A 186 -84.41 58.77 67.65
N PHE A 187 -83.68 59.71 68.25
CA PHE A 187 -84.20 60.70 69.20
C PHE A 187 -84.02 62.13 68.65
N PRO A 188 -84.79 62.53 67.62
CA PRO A 188 -84.79 63.92 67.17
C PRO A 188 -85.25 64.83 68.32
N LYS A 189 -84.67 66.04 68.40
CA LYS A 189 -84.82 67.00 69.50
C LYS A 189 -86.25 67.59 69.71
N ASP A 190 -87.29 66.97 69.19
CA ASP A 190 -88.68 67.45 69.23
C ASP A 190 -89.55 66.77 70.30
N LEU A 191 -88.95 66.34 71.42
CA LEU A 191 -89.70 65.87 72.59
C LEU A 191 -89.94 66.95 73.66
N ASN A 192 -89.49 68.20 73.47
CA ASN A 192 -89.61 69.28 74.49
C ASN A 192 -90.08 70.64 73.93
N SER A 193 -91.08 70.70 73.05
CA SER A 193 -91.65 72.00 72.61
C SER A 193 -93.18 72.08 72.56
N LYS A 194 -93.90 71.26 73.35
CA LYS A 194 -95.32 71.52 73.67
C LYS A 194 -95.62 71.26 75.15
N SER A 195 -95.18 72.19 75.99
CA SER A 195 -95.78 72.46 77.29
C SER A 195 -95.86 73.97 77.51
N THR A 196 -96.82 74.62 76.87
CA THR A 196 -97.64 75.74 77.41
C THR A 196 -98.67 76.13 76.36
#